data_AF-A0A924EG84-F1
#
_entry.id   AF-A0A924EG84-F1
#
_cell.length_a   1.000
_cell.length_b   1.000
_cell.length_c   1.000
_cell.angle_alpha   90.00
_cell.angle_beta   90.00
_cell.angle_gamma   90.00
#
_symmetry.space_group_name_H-M   'P 1'
#
loop_
_entity.id
_entity.type
_entity.pdbx_description
1 polymer ?
#
loop_
_entity_poly.entity_id
_entity_poly.type
_entity_poly.pdbx_seq_one_letter_code
_entity_poly.pdbx_strand_id
1 'polypeptide(L)'
;MCSCLVLLLCLTLPVVAQVRNESAPPKHVSMEEENARAQTRWMYKNLSLEAEQYEQVNEINLTYAYKFDSIEKLKSKAAKTSAKNRIKQTKEARIKAVLTPDQYLQYVAHKEKQASQKKSPFSGSYLGQ
;
A
#
# COMPACT_ATOMS: atom_id res chain seq x y z
N MET A 1 -76.07 24.21 25.73
CA MET A 1 -76.61 24.23 24.36
C MET A 1 -75.46 24.46 23.39
N CYS A 2 -75.37 23.60 22.37
CA CYS A 2 -74.68 23.69 21.07
C CYS A 2 -73.33 24.44 20.99
N SER A 3 -72.22 23.71 20.84
CA SER A 3 -71.64 23.28 19.54
C SER A 3 -71.05 24.44 18.74
N CYS A 4 -69.73 24.61 18.81
CA CYS A 4 -68.92 25.07 17.69
C CYS A 4 -67.75 24.10 17.52
N LEU A 5 -67.93 23.24 16.53
CA LEU A 5 -66.96 22.37 15.89
C LEU A 5 -65.57 23.02 15.74
N VAL A 6 -64.58 22.53 16.50
CA VAL A 6 -63.17 22.72 16.16
C VAL A 6 -62.70 21.43 15.46
N LEU A 7 -63.10 21.29 14.20
CA LEU A 7 -62.53 20.33 13.26
C LEU A 7 -61.34 21.01 12.59
N LEU A 8 -60.16 20.90 13.18
CA LEU A 8 -58.91 21.11 12.46
C LEU A 8 -57.91 20.05 12.92
N LEU A 9 -58.10 18.87 12.33
CA LEU A 9 -57.26 17.69 12.42
C LEU A 9 -55.93 18.01 11.70
N CYS A 10 -55.02 18.71 12.38
CA CYS A 10 -53.65 18.90 11.92
C CYS A 10 -52.91 17.55 11.93
N LEU A 11 -52.84 16.94 10.76
CA LEU A 11 -51.97 15.80 10.43
C LEU A 11 -50.51 16.18 10.73
N THR A 12 -50.01 15.74 11.88
CA THR A 12 -48.59 15.80 12.21
C THR A 12 -47.87 14.63 11.55
N LEU A 13 -47.32 14.88 10.36
CA LEU A 13 -46.34 13.97 9.77
C LEU A 13 -45.04 14.03 10.58
N PRO A 14 -44.50 12.91 11.08
CA PRO A 14 -43.15 12.91 11.61
C PRO A 14 -42.19 13.10 10.43
N VAL A 15 -41.49 14.24 10.41
CA VAL A 15 -40.30 14.41 9.58
C VAL A 15 -39.28 13.40 10.08
N VAL A 16 -39.17 12.27 9.38
CA VAL A 16 -38.02 11.39 9.53
C VAL A 16 -36.85 12.15 8.93
N ALA A 17 -36.05 12.78 9.79
CA ALA A 17 -34.75 13.31 9.41
C ALA A 17 -33.93 12.15 8.83
N GLN A 18 -33.71 12.16 7.53
CA GLN A 18 -32.78 11.26 6.90
C GLN A 18 -31.39 11.61 7.43
N VAL A 19 -30.91 10.85 8.41
CA VAL A 19 -29.49 10.80 8.77
C VAL A 19 -28.76 10.35 7.50
N ARG A 20 -28.19 11.32 6.77
CA ARG A 20 -27.17 11.02 5.76
C ARG A 20 -25.97 10.47 6.54
N ASN A 21 -25.80 9.16 6.52
CA ASN A 21 -24.52 8.54 6.81
C ASN A 21 -23.56 9.00 5.70
N GLU A 22 -22.86 10.11 5.92
CA GLU A 22 -21.79 10.58 5.05
C GLU A 22 -20.57 9.69 5.32
N SER A 23 -20.65 8.44 4.86
CA SER A 23 -19.49 7.57 4.78
C SER A 23 -18.48 8.28 3.87
N ALA A 24 -17.42 8.83 4.47
CA ALA A 24 -16.33 9.48 3.76
C ALA A 24 -15.92 8.61 2.56
N PRO A 25 -15.65 9.21 1.39
CA PRO A 25 -15.24 8.44 0.22
C PRO A 25 -14.04 7.56 0.59
N PRO A 26 -13.99 6.30 0.11
CA PRO A 26 -12.90 5.39 0.43
C PRO A 26 -11.58 6.07 0.12
N LYS A 27 -10.68 6.12 1.11
CA LYS A 27 -9.36 6.72 0.97
C LYS A 27 -8.65 6.02 -0.19
N HIS A 28 -8.44 6.73 -1.29
CA HIS A 28 -7.76 6.19 -2.46
C HIS A 28 -6.30 5.84 -2.07
N VAL A 29 -5.95 4.56 -2.11
CA VAL A 29 -4.59 4.08 -1.84
C VAL A 29 -3.73 4.35 -3.07
N SER A 30 -2.57 4.99 -2.91
CA SER A 30 -1.66 5.25 -4.03
C SER A 30 -0.99 3.96 -4.52
N MET A 31 -0.46 3.96 -5.74
CA MET A 31 0.27 2.80 -6.28
C MET A 31 1.54 2.50 -5.45
N GLU A 32 2.20 3.52 -4.93
CA GLU A 32 3.36 3.39 -4.04
C GLU A 32 2.97 2.72 -2.73
N GLU A 33 1.85 3.13 -2.13
CA GLU A 33 1.30 2.50 -0.94
C GLU A 33 0.94 1.04 -1.17
N GLU A 34 0.26 0.73 -2.28
CA GLU A 34 -0.12 -0.66 -2.57
C GLU A 34 1.09 -1.55 -2.83
N ASN A 35 2.10 -1.05 -3.56
CA ASN A 35 3.36 -1.75 -3.77
C ASN A 35 4.10 -2.01 -2.45
N ALA A 36 4.14 -1.01 -1.56
CA ALA A 36 4.74 -1.15 -0.24
C ALA A 36 4.00 -2.21 0.59
N ARG A 37 2.66 -2.15 0.65
CA ARG A 37 1.82 -3.11 1.36
C ARG A 37 1.97 -4.52 0.80
N ALA A 38 2.00 -4.69 -0.52
CA ALA A 38 2.21 -5.99 -1.16
C ALA A 38 3.54 -6.62 -0.75
N GLN A 39 4.62 -5.82 -0.74
CA GLN A 39 5.92 -6.28 -0.27
C GLN A 39 5.89 -6.66 1.21
N THR A 40 5.31 -5.81 2.07
CA THR A 40 5.18 -6.10 3.50
C THR A 40 4.36 -7.36 3.74
N ARG A 41 3.23 -7.55 3.03
CA ARG A 41 2.39 -8.75 3.12
C ARG A 41 3.16 -10.02 2.72
N TRP A 42 3.99 -9.94 1.69
CA TRP A 42 4.86 -11.06 1.33
C TRP A 42 5.86 -11.35 2.45
N MET A 43 6.53 -10.33 2.99
CA MET A 43 7.51 -10.49 4.06
C MET A 43 6.86 -11.06 5.33
N TYR A 44 5.69 -10.56 5.73
CA TYR A 44 4.91 -11.08 6.85
C TYR A 44 4.66 -12.59 6.71
N LYS A 45 4.13 -13.01 5.56
CA LYS A 45 3.74 -14.41 5.33
C LYS A 45 4.93 -15.36 5.19
N ASN A 46 6.03 -14.91 4.61
CA ASN A 46 7.14 -15.80 4.22
C ASN A 46 8.34 -15.72 5.15
N LEU A 47 8.47 -14.63 5.91
CA LEU A 47 9.53 -14.44 6.91
C LEU A 47 8.98 -14.52 8.34
N SER A 48 7.66 -14.74 8.51
CA SER A 48 6.99 -14.78 9.82
C SER A 48 7.32 -13.54 10.65
N LEU A 49 7.05 -12.36 10.10
CA LEU A 49 7.34 -11.11 10.81
C LEU A 49 6.44 -10.98 12.05
N GLU A 50 7.05 -10.62 13.18
CA GLU A 50 6.30 -10.19 14.37
C GLU A 50 5.61 -8.85 14.12
N ALA A 51 4.62 -8.50 14.94
CA ALA A 51 3.81 -7.29 14.76
C ALA A 51 4.66 -6.01 14.69
N GLU A 52 5.66 -5.87 15.57
CA GLU A 52 6.58 -4.72 15.56
C GLU A 52 7.41 -4.67 14.27
N GLN A 53 7.95 -5.82 13.84
CA GLN A 53 8.71 -5.91 12.60
C GLN A 53 7.85 -5.59 11.38
N TYR A 54 6.58 -6.00 11.38
CA TYR A 54 5.62 -5.71 10.33
C TYR A 54 5.45 -4.20 10.14
N GLU A 55 5.21 -3.46 11.22
CA GLU A 55 5.03 -2.01 11.19
C GLU A 55 6.29 -1.30 10.68
N GLN A 56 7.45 -1.65 11.23
CA GLN A 56 8.74 -1.08 10.83
C GLN A 56 9.07 -1.39 9.36
N VAL A 57 8.88 -2.63 8.92
CA VAL A 57 9.08 -3.04 7.52
C VAL A 57 8.11 -2.31 6.60
N ASN A 58 6.85 -2.10 7.02
CA ASN A 58 5.87 -1.38 6.23
C ASN A 58 6.28 0.09 6.03
N GLU A 59 6.72 0.76 7.09
CA GLU A 59 7.21 2.14 7.01
C GLU A 59 8.44 2.26 6.10
N ILE A 60 9.39 1.32 6.24
CA ILE A 60 10.56 1.24 5.37
C ILE A 60 10.11 1.05 3.91
N ASN A 61 9.23 0.10 3.64
CA ASN A 61 8.75 -0.20 2.29
C ASN A 61 8.05 1.01 1.67
N LEU A 62 7.19 1.70 2.43
CA LEU A 62 6.48 2.89 1.99
C LEU A 62 7.43 4.04 1.67
N THR A 63 8.34 4.34 2.59
CA THR A 63 9.37 5.38 2.39
C THR A 63 10.12 5.17 1.08
N TYR A 64 10.54 3.93 0.82
CA TYR A 64 11.31 3.62 -0.37
C TYR A 64 10.48 3.49 -1.64
N ALA A 65 9.19 3.15 -1.56
CA ALA A 65 8.27 3.18 -2.69
C ALA A 65 8.18 4.60 -3.28
N TYR A 66 7.97 5.62 -2.43
CA TYR A 66 7.97 7.01 -2.87
C TYR A 66 9.32 7.47 -3.43
N LYS A 67 10.42 7.04 -2.82
CA LYS A 67 11.76 7.37 -3.36
C LYS A 67 12.00 6.72 -4.73
N PHE A 68 11.52 5.50 -4.96
CA PHE A 68 11.60 4.88 -6.29
C PHE A 68 10.74 5.62 -7.32
N ASP A 69 9.51 6.00 -6.97
CA ASP A 69 8.67 6.82 -7.85
C ASP A 69 9.39 8.12 -8.26
N SER A 70 10.02 8.80 -7.30
CA SER A 70 10.77 10.04 -7.59
C SER A 70 11.91 9.85 -8.59
N ILE A 71 12.54 8.67 -8.61
CA ILE A 71 13.62 8.33 -9.55
C ILE A 71 13.09 8.06 -10.96
N GLU A 72 11.85 7.57 -11.10
CA GLU A 72 11.28 7.32 -12.43
C GLU A 72 11.15 8.60 -13.26
N LYS A 73 11.08 9.75 -12.60
CA LYS A 73 11.01 11.09 -13.21
C LYS A 73 12.35 11.57 -13.80
N LEU A 74 13.47 10.92 -13.49
CA LEU A 74 14.77 11.30 -14.07
C LEU A 74 14.78 11.03 -15.58
N LYS A 75 15.58 11.78 -16.36
CA LYS A 75 15.67 11.56 -17.83
C LYS A 75 16.77 10.56 -18.20
N SER A 76 17.92 10.61 -17.54
CA SER A 76 19.06 9.74 -17.85
C SER A 76 18.88 8.33 -17.31
N LYS A 77 18.99 7.32 -18.20
CA LYS A 77 18.95 5.90 -17.82
C LYS A 77 20.09 5.54 -16.86
N ALA A 78 21.29 6.06 -17.09
CA ALA A 78 22.44 5.82 -16.21
C ALA A 78 22.21 6.41 -14.81
N ALA A 79 21.70 7.64 -14.74
CA ALA A 79 21.35 8.29 -13.48
C ALA A 79 20.25 7.53 -12.74
N LYS A 80 19.19 7.07 -13.44
CA LYS A 80 18.15 6.20 -12.86
C LYS A 80 18.73 4.94 -12.25
N THR A 81 19.57 4.22 -13.00
CA THR A 81 20.17 2.96 -12.54
C THR A 81 21.03 3.19 -11.30
N SER A 82 21.90 4.20 -11.34
CA SER A 82 22.76 4.55 -10.19
C SER A 82 21.93 4.90 -8.95
N ALA A 83 20.92 5.78 -9.11
CA ALA A 83 20.02 6.15 -8.02
C ALA A 83 19.26 4.93 -7.47
N LYS A 84 18.68 4.10 -8.34
CA LYS A 84 17.99 2.86 -7.94
C LYS A 84 18.90 1.95 -7.13
N ASN A 85 20.15 1.77 -7.54
CA ASN A 85 21.10 0.91 -6.83
C ASN A 85 21.41 1.45 -5.43
N ARG A 86 21.68 2.75 -5.31
CA ARG A 86 21.91 3.40 -4.01
C ARG A 86 20.70 3.23 -3.09
N ILE A 87 19.49 3.48 -3.61
CA ILE A 87 18.26 3.33 -2.85
C ILE A 87 18.04 1.88 -2.39
N LYS A 88 18.29 0.89 -3.27
CA LYS A 88 18.20 -0.53 -2.91
C LYS A 88 19.15 -0.88 -1.76
N GLN A 89 20.41 -0.43 -1.83
CA GLN A 89 21.41 -0.70 -0.79
C GLN A 89 21.00 -0.08 0.55
N THR A 90 20.54 1.18 0.56
CA THR A 90 20.10 1.83 1.80
C THR A 90 18.83 1.19 2.36
N LYS A 91 17.89 0.78 1.49
CA LYS A 91 16.70 0.02 1.90
C LYS A 91 17.09 -1.30 2.55
N GLU A 92 17.99 -2.04 1.91
CA GLU A 92 18.46 -3.33 2.40
C GLU A 92 19.13 -3.23 3.77
N ALA A 93 19.98 -2.23 3.99
CA ALA A 93 20.57 -1.98 5.30
C ALA A 93 19.50 -1.73 6.39
N ARG A 94 18.46 -0.94 6.07
CA ARG A 94 17.35 -0.69 7.01
C ARG A 94 16.52 -1.94 7.26
N ILE A 95 16.23 -2.74 6.25
CA ILE A 95 15.52 -4.02 6.41
C ILE A 95 16.36 -4.99 7.26
N LYS A 96 17.67 -5.09 7.02
CA LYS A 96 18.58 -5.94 7.80
C LYS A 96 18.59 -5.58 9.29
N ALA A 97 18.44 -4.31 9.63
CA ALA A 97 18.41 -3.86 11.01
C ALA A 97 17.13 -4.25 11.77
N VAL A 98 16.05 -4.57 11.06
CA VAL A 98 14.74 -4.95 11.64
C VAL A 98 14.55 -6.47 11.67
N LEU A 99 15.06 -7.17 10.67
CA LEU A 99 14.92 -8.62 10.55
C LEU A 99 15.91 -9.35 11.46
N THR A 100 15.51 -10.54 11.92
CA THR A 100 16.46 -11.48 12.51
C THR A 100 17.43 -11.99 11.44
N PRO A 101 18.58 -12.57 11.82
CA PRO A 101 19.53 -13.14 10.86
C PRO A 101 18.88 -14.15 9.89
N ASP A 102 18.04 -15.06 10.40
CA ASP A 102 17.39 -16.09 9.59
C ASP A 102 16.35 -15.50 8.64
N GLN A 103 15.55 -14.54 9.10
CA GLN A 103 14.60 -13.81 8.26
C GLN A 103 15.33 -13.04 7.15
N TYR A 104 16.48 -12.43 7.46
CA TYR A 104 17.27 -11.71 6.49
C TYR A 104 17.88 -12.64 5.43
N LEU A 105 18.35 -13.83 5.81
CA LEU A 105 18.83 -14.84 4.86
C LEU A 105 17.74 -15.24 3.88
N GLN A 106 16.53 -15.53 4.35
CA GLN A 106 15.39 -15.85 3.49
C GLN A 106 15.00 -14.68 2.57
N TYR A 107 15.05 -13.45 3.10
CA TYR A 107 14.81 -12.24 2.31
C TYR A 107 15.82 -12.09 1.16
N VAL A 108 17.12 -12.28 1.43
CA VAL A 108 18.18 -12.22 0.41
C VAL A 108 17.97 -13.31 -0.65
N ALA A 109 17.73 -14.56 -0.24
CA ALA A 109 17.48 -15.67 -1.16
C ALA A 109 16.29 -15.39 -2.08
N HIS A 110 15.21 -14.80 -1.54
CA HIS A 110 14.06 -14.40 -2.35
C HIS A 110 14.40 -13.32 -3.38
N LYS A 111 15.18 -12.31 -3.01
CA LYS A 111 15.64 -11.27 -3.96
C LYS A 111 16.49 -11.86 -5.08
N GLU A 112 17.39 -12.78 -4.75
CA GLU A 112 18.25 -13.45 -5.74
C GLU A 112 17.43 -14.26 -6.72
N LYS A 113 16.42 -15.01 -6.23
CA LYS A 113 15.45 -15.72 -7.07
C LYS A 113 14.68 -14.78 -7.99
N GLN A 114 14.23 -13.63 -7.50
CA GLN A 114 13.57 -12.63 -8.35
C GLN A 114 14.54 -12.03 -9.39
N ALA A 115 15.79 -11.81 -9.02
CA ALA A 115 16.80 -11.27 -9.92
C ALA A 115 17.18 -12.26 -11.03
N SER A 116 17.24 -13.56 -10.73
CA SER A 116 17.49 -14.60 -11.74
C SER A 116 16.31 -14.77 -12.70
N GLN A 117 15.08 -14.70 -12.21
CA GLN A 117 13.87 -14.75 -13.06
C GLN A 117 13.83 -13.60 -14.07
N LYS A 118 14.18 -12.38 -13.64
CA LYS A 118 14.23 -11.20 -14.52
C LYS A 118 15.31 -11.24 -15.59
N LYS A 119 16.33 -12.10 -15.43
CA LYS A 119 17.40 -12.31 -16.42
C LYS A 119 17.06 -13.45 -17.40
N SER A 120 15.98 -14.20 -17.17
CA SER A 120 15.59 -15.26 -18.10
C SER A 120 15.03 -14.65 -19.40
N PRO A 121 15.48 -15.09 -20.59
CA PRO A 121 15.05 -14.50 -21.87
C PRO A 121 13.55 -14.69 -22.16
N PHE A 122 12.84 -15.52 -21.38
CA PHE A 122 11.42 -15.81 -21.55
C PHE A 122 10.49 -14.79 -20.85
N SER A 123 10.99 -13.95 -19.92
CA SER A 123 10.13 -13.05 -19.14
C SER A 123 9.68 -11.76 -19.87
N GLY A 124 9.98 -11.62 -21.16
CA GLY A 124 9.67 -10.44 -21.98
C GLY A 124 8.60 -10.64 -23.07
N SER A 125 7.94 -11.80 -23.14
CA SER A 125 7.11 -12.21 -24.29
C SER A 125 5.60 -12.25 -24.02
N TYR A 126 5.02 -11.31 -23.28
CA TYR A 126 3.55 -11.16 -23.21
C TYR A 126 3.11 -9.70 -23.00
N LEU A 127 3.48 -8.80 -23.91
CA LEU A 127 2.69 -7.60 -24.21
C LEU A 127 2.84 -7.30 -25.71
N GLY A 128 2.31 -8.24 -26.49
CA GLY A 128 1.91 -8.02 -27.88
C GLY A 128 0.48 -8.51 -28.00
N GLN A 129 -0.45 -7.57 -27.87
CA GLN A 129 -1.67 -7.37 -28.65
C GLN A 129 -2.30 -6.05 -28.20
#